data_AF-A0A3B0T1A2-F1
#
_entry.id   AF-A0A3B0T1A2-F1
#
_cell.length_a   1.000
_cell.length_b   1.000
_cell.length_c   1.000
_cell.angle_alpha   90.00
_cell.angle_beta   90.00
_cell.angle_gamma   90.00
#
_symmetry.space_group_name_H-M   'P 1'
#
loop_
_entity.id
_entity.type
_entity.pdbx_description
1 polymer ?
#
loop_
_entity_poly.entity_id
_entity_poly.type
_entity_poly.pdbx_seq_one_letter_code
_entity_poly.pdbx_strand_id
1 'polypeptide(L)'
;MTRGLTGTGLLVLVLVAAACSGTPASTDSEFPPWLESLVASTTDFQKEILSDGEVTIDELEKAALATVQCLEENGVVVSDFSFDSENAEWGMSIVLGAEVPDDAEMNSLDAIQAECEGEFLIVVWNVFGFQNQPTPEELSLELARAAQCLREKGFEVPEGATREVMQNFAGSSRRAYGECRQLAQEQGN
;
A
#
# COMPACT_ATOMS: atom_id res chain seq x y z
N MET A 1 -61.90 46.61 -12.84
CA MET A 1 -61.67 45.23 -13.28
C MET A 1 -60.17 45.08 -13.56
N THR A 2 -59.51 44.18 -12.81
CA THR A 2 -58.33 43.34 -13.17
C THR A 2 -57.14 44.00 -13.91
N ARG A 3 -56.01 44.19 -13.21
CA ARG A 3 -54.77 43.33 -13.20
C ARG A 3 -54.08 43.28 -14.59
N GLY A 4 -52.78 43.48 -14.76
CA GLY A 4 -51.67 43.58 -13.80
C GLY A 4 -50.36 43.97 -14.51
N LEU A 5 -49.39 44.40 -13.70
CA LEU A 5 -48.01 44.69 -14.08
C LEU A 5 -47.26 43.41 -14.44
N THR A 6 -46.46 43.45 -15.50
CA THR A 6 -45.31 42.56 -15.70
C THR A 6 -44.13 43.40 -16.17
N GLY A 7 -43.48 44.06 -15.20
CA GLY A 7 -42.10 44.48 -15.32
C GLY A 7 -41.22 43.32 -14.88
N THR A 8 -40.58 42.63 -15.82
CA THR A 8 -39.62 41.58 -15.50
C THR A 8 -38.27 42.23 -15.27
N GLY A 9 -37.96 42.45 -13.99
CA GLY A 9 -36.68 43.00 -13.52
C GLY A 9 -35.52 42.07 -13.87
N LEU A 10 -34.45 42.68 -14.37
CA LEU A 10 -33.15 42.07 -14.62
C LEU A 10 -32.53 41.66 -13.27
N LEU A 11 -32.54 40.37 -12.98
CA LEU A 11 -31.96 39.79 -11.77
C LEU A 11 -30.45 39.62 -11.98
N VAL A 12 -29.67 40.61 -11.54
CA VAL A 12 -28.21 40.55 -11.52
C VAL A 12 -27.80 39.63 -10.37
N LEU A 13 -27.53 38.36 -10.70
CA LEU A 13 -26.92 37.38 -9.81
C LEU A 13 -25.44 37.72 -9.66
N VAL A 14 -25.10 38.37 -8.54
CA VAL A 14 -23.73 38.54 -8.08
C VAL A 14 -23.21 37.17 -7.67
N LEU A 15 -22.43 36.52 -8.54
CA LEU A 15 -21.64 35.35 -8.21
C LEU A 15 -20.57 35.77 -7.20
N VAL A 16 -20.84 35.51 -5.92
CA VAL A 16 -19.82 35.51 -4.88
C VAL A 16 -18.93 34.29 -5.16
N ALA A 17 -17.80 34.53 -5.83
CA ALA A 17 -16.73 33.54 -5.90
C ALA A 17 -16.20 33.35 -4.47
N ALA A 18 -16.77 32.39 -3.76
CA ALA A 18 -16.13 31.80 -2.59
C ALA A 18 -14.89 31.08 -3.11
N ALA A 19 -13.77 31.83 -3.17
CA ALA A 19 -12.46 31.25 -3.24
C ALA A 19 -12.29 30.42 -1.95
N CYS A 20 -12.64 29.15 -2.01
CA CYS A 20 -12.09 28.15 -1.13
C CYS A 20 -10.59 28.15 -1.41
N SER A 21 -9.87 29.04 -0.73
CA SER A 21 -8.44 28.92 -0.51
C SER A 21 -8.26 27.75 0.44
N GLY A 22 -8.56 26.55 -0.05
CA GLY A 22 -8.08 25.32 0.53
C GLY A 22 -6.58 25.35 0.30
N THR A 23 -5.85 25.87 1.27
CA THR A 23 -4.44 25.54 1.41
C THR A 23 -4.37 24.02 1.36
N PRO A 24 -3.75 23.40 0.34
CA PRO A 24 -3.48 21.98 0.43
C PRO A 24 -2.68 21.82 1.73
N ALA A 25 -3.15 20.92 2.60
CA ALA A 25 -2.32 20.50 3.70
C ALA A 25 -1.09 19.83 3.06
N SER A 26 -0.01 20.59 2.86
CA SER A 26 1.31 20.01 2.66
C SER A 26 1.63 19.28 3.95
N THR A 27 1.25 18.01 4.00
CA THR A 27 1.93 17.04 4.85
C THR A 27 3.31 16.85 4.24
N ASP A 28 4.21 17.81 4.48
CA ASP A 28 5.65 17.60 4.39
C ASP A 28 6.02 16.61 5.50
N SER A 29 5.60 15.35 5.34
CA SER A 29 6.23 14.27 6.06
C SER A 29 7.55 14.01 5.33
N GLU A 30 8.57 14.77 5.68
CA GLU A 30 9.95 14.50 5.27
C GLU A 30 10.22 13.00 5.50
N PHE A 31 10.67 12.32 4.45
CA PHE A 31 10.89 10.88 4.52
C PHE A 31 11.89 10.57 5.66
N PRO A 32 11.73 9.45 6.39
CA PRO A 32 12.76 9.04 7.32
C PRO A 32 14.07 8.75 6.57
N PRO A 33 15.26 8.91 7.20
CA PRO A 33 16.56 8.83 6.52
C PRO A 33 16.80 7.55 5.70
N TRP A 34 16.21 6.42 6.14
CA TRP A 34 16.31 5.15 5.42
C TRP A 34 15.54 5.19 4.08
N LEU A 35 14.40 5.87 4.04
CA LEU A 35 13.57 5.99 2.85
C LEU A 35 14.12 7.07 1.92
N GLU A 36 14.66 8.16 2.46
CA GLU A 36 15.40 9.16 1.66
C GLU A 36 16.54 8.51 0.88
N SER A 37 17.31 7.64 1.55
CA SER A 37 18.42 6.91 0.92
C SER A 37 17.94 5.99 -0.21
N LEU A 38 16.81 5.31 -0.01
CA LEU A 38 16.19 4.45 -1.03
C LEU A 38 15.72 5.26 -2.25
N VAL A 39 14.96 6.34 -2.01
CA VAL A 39 14.45 7.24 -3.06
C VAL A 39 15.62 7.86 -3.84
N ALA A 40 16.69 8.27 -3.17
CA ALA A 40 17.87 8.82 -3.83
C ALA A 40 18.60 7.80 -4.73
N SER A 41 18.52 6.52 -4.40
CA SER A 41 19.16 5.42 -5.15
C SER A 41 18.25 4.76 -6.19
N THR A 42 17.04 5.29 -6.40
CA THR A 42 16.04 4.63 -7.23
C THR A 42 16.33 4.74 -8.74
N THR A 43 15.66 3.90 -9.52
CA THR A 43 15.83 3.80 -10.97
C THR A 43 15.02 4.85 -11.71
N ASP A 44 15.25 5.03 -13.01
CA ASP A 44 14.51 6.06 -13.76
C ASP A 44 13.01 5.73 -13.88
N PHE A 45 12.66 4.45 -13.96
CA PHE A 45 11.26 4.01 -13.92
C PHE A 45 10.58 4.43 -12.60
N GLN A 46 11.22 4.14 -11.47
CA GLN A 46 10.65 4.46 -10.17
C GLN A 46 10.69 5.97 -9.88
N LYS A 47 11.68 6.72 -10.38
CA LYS A 47 11.70 8.20 -10.31
C LYS A 47 10.51 8.82 -11.00
N GLU A 48 10.06 8.26 -12.13
CA GLU A 48 8.88 8.75 -12.85
C GLU A 48 7.63 8.64 -11.96
N ILE A 49 7.41 7.48 -11.36
CA ILE A 49 6.30 7.23 -10.43
C ILE A 49 6.37 8.18 -9.23
N LEU A 50 7.55 8.35 -8.63
CA LEU A 50 7.73 9.16 -7.42
C LEU A 50 7.74 10.68 -7.67
N SER A 51 7.57 11.12 -8.92
CA SER A 51 7.85 12.51 -9.31
C SER A 51 6.85 13.53 -8.79
N ASP A 52 5.61 13.12 -8.50
CA ASP A 52 4.58 13.97 -7.91
C ASP A 52 4.49 13.87 -6.38
N GLY A 53 5.31 12.99 -5.77
CA GLY A 53 5.43 12.82 -4.33
C GLY A 53 4.38 11.90 -3.71
N GLU A 54 3.48 11.35 -4.50
CA GLU A 54 2.47 10.37 -4.07
C GLU A 54 2.67 9.04 -4.81
N VAL A 55 2.29 7.92 -4.22
CA VAL A 55 2.18 6.66 -4.97
C VAL A 55 0.73 6.22 -4.88
N THR A 56 0.08 6.18 -6.02
CA THR A 56 -1.30 5.71 -6.16
C THR A 56 -1.35 4.19 -6.31
N ILE A 57 -2.54 3.61 -6.12
CA ILE A 57 -2.77 2.17 -6.35
C ILE A 57 -2.43 1.77 -7.79
N ASP A 58 -2.81 2.59 -8.77
CA ASP A 58 -2.54 2.32 -10.19
C ASP A 58 -1.03 2.32 -10.49
N GLU A 59 -0.26 3.17 -9.81
CA GLU A 59 1.21 3.21 -9.95
C GLU A 59 1.89 2.04 -9.26
N LEU A 60 1.35 1.60 -8.13
CA LEU A 60 1.79 0.37 -7.47
C LEU A 60 1.52 -0.86 -8.35
N GLU A 61 0.34 -0.93 -8.97
CA GLU A 61 0.00 -1.99 -9.93
C GLU A 61 0.94 -1.95 -11.15
N LYS A 62 1.18 -0.76 -11.72
CA LYS A 62 2.12 -0.56 -12.83
C LYS A 62 3.52 -1.07 -12.47
N ALA A 63 4.02 -0.77 -11.28
CA ALA A 63 5.31 -1.24 -10.79
C ALA A 63 5.34 -2.78 -10.65
N ALA A 64 4.31 -3.38 -10.05
CA ALA A 64 4.22 -4.83 -9.90
C ALA A 64 4.16 -5.56 -11.26
N LEU A 65 3.37 -5.04 -12.21
CA LEU A 65 3.30 -5.58 -13.57
C LEU A 65 4.63 -5.46 -14.32
N ALA A 66 5.36 -4.35 -14.16
CA ALA A 66 6.68 -4.18 -14.74
C ALA A 66 7.70 -5.17 -14.16
N THR A 67 7.65 -5.46 -12.86
CA THR A 67 8.46 -6.53 -12.25
C THR A 67 8.14 -7.89 -12.85
N VAL A 68 6.85 -8.24 -13.00
CA VAL A 68 6.45 -9.51 -13.63
C VAL A 68 6.95 -9.61 -15.06
N GLN A 69 6.81 -8.54 -15.85
CA GLN A 69 7.33 -8.49 -17.21
C GLN A 69 8.85 -8.71 -17.25
N CYS A 70 9.60 -8.06 -16.36
CA CYS A 70 11.05 -8.23 -16.25
C CYS A 70 11.44 -9.69 -15.94
N LEU A 71 10.70 -10.36 -15.05
CA LEU A 71 10.91 -11.77 -14.72
C LEU A 71 10.74 -12.64 -15.97
N GLU A 72 9.65 -12.44 -16.71
CA GLU A 72 9.35 -13.19 -17.94
C GLU A 72 10.41 -12.95 -19.04
N GLU A 73 10.86 -11.70 -19.19
CA GLU A 73 11.93 -11.33 -20.13
C GLU A 73 13.29 -11.97 -19.77
N ASN A 74 13.52 -12.24 -18.48
CA ASN A 74 14.69 -12.98 -17.98
C ASN A 74 14.48 -14.50 -17.93
N GLY A 75 13.40 -15.00 -18.53
CA GLY A 75 13.14 -16.44 -18.69
C GLY A 75 12.52 -17.11 -17.46
N VAL A 76 12.06 -16.35 -16.47
CA VAL A 76 11.29 -16.86 -15.34
C VAL A 76 9.83 -17.02 -15.77
N VAL A 77 9.28 -18.21 -15.60
CA VAL A 77 7.87 -18.47 -15.93
C VAL A 77 7.01 -18.11 -14.72
N VAL A 78 6.26 -17.03 -14.83
CA VAL A 78 5.32 -16.57 -13.79
C VAL A 78 3.93 -17.16 -14.03
N SER A 79 3.27 -17.61 -12.97
CA SER A 79 1.86 -18.02 -12.97
C SER A 79 1.09 -17.33 -11.85
N ASP A 80 -0.24 -17.36 -11.96
CA ASP A 80 -1.15 -16.92 -10.89
C ASP A 80 -0.87 -15.50 -10.36
N PHE A 81 -0.38 -14.60 -11.24
CA PHE A 81 -0.26 -13.21 -10.90
C PHE A 81 -1.64 -12.63 -10.58
N SER A 82 -1.73 -11.91 -9.47
CA SER A 82 -2.91 -11.18 -9.07
C SER A 82 -2.51 -9.90 -8.34
N PHE A 83 -3.32 -8.87 -8.55
CA PHE A 83 -3.23 -7.60 -7.85
C PHE A 83 -4.60 -7.28 -7.27
N ASP A 84 -4.64 -7.05 -5.96
CA ASP A 84 -5.82 -6.63 -5.21
C ASP A 84 -5.71 -5.13 -4.92
N SER A 85 -6.43 -4.33 -5.71
CA SER A 85 -6.46 -2.87 -5.59
C SER A 85 -7.12 -2.39 -4.29
N GLU A 86 -7.95 -3.21 -3.63
CA GLU A 86 -8.61 -2.81 -2.38
C GLU A 86 -7.65 -2.87 -1.20
N ASN A 87 -6.75 -3.86 -1.19
CA ASN A 87 -5.79 -4.07 -0.10
C ASN A 87 -4.36 -3.65 -0.46
N ALA A 88 -4.12 -3.19 -1.69
CA ALA A 88 -2.78 -2.93 -2.23
C ALA A 88 -1.86 -4.17 -2.11
N GLU A 89 -2.44 -5.36 -2.18
CA GLU A 89 -1.72 -6.63 -2.09
C GLU A 89 -1.53 -7.22 -3.49
N TRP A 90 -0.40 -7.86 -3.71
CA TRP A 90 -0.17 -8.60 -4.94
C TRP A 90 0.59 -9.88 -4.65
N GLY A 91 0.44 -10.84 -5.55
CA GLY A 91 1.09 -12.13 -5.44
C GLY A 91 1.30 -12.75 -6.81
N MET A 92 2.29 -13.62 -6.87
CA MET A 92 2.60 -14.42 -8.05
C MET A 92 3.15 -15.78 -7.60
N SER A 93 3.07 -16.75 -8.50
CA SER A 93 3.76 -18.03 -8.39
C SER A 93 4.84 -18.11 -9.46
N ILE A 94 5.95 -18.78 -9.14
CA ILE A 94 7.00 -19.08 -10.10
C ILE A 94 6.90 -20.56 -10.44
N VAL A 95 6.78 -20.87 -11.73
CA VAL A 95 6.72 -22.25 -12.20
C VAL A 95 8.13 -22.82 -12.20
N LEU A 96 8.41 -23.68 -11.23
CA LEU A 96 9.61 -24.49 -11.20
C LEU A 96 9.46 -25.67 -12.16
N GLY A 97 10.56 -26.10 -12.78
CA GLY A 97 10.58 -27.25 -13.68
C GLY A 97 10.17 -28.56 -12.98
N ALA A 98 10.15 -29.66 -13.75
CA ALA A 98 9.83 -30.98 -13.19
C ALA A 98 10.88 -31.49 -12.19
N GLU A 99 12.10 -30.98 -12.26
CA GLU A 99 13.18 -31.27 -11.34
C GLU A 99 13.26 -30.17 -10.27
N VAL A 100 13.53 -30.57 -9.02
CA VAL A 100 13.74 -29.62 -7.93
C VAL A 100 15.03 -28.85 -8.20
N PRO A 101 15.00 -27.51 -8.23
CA PRO A 101 16.19 -26.72 -8.50
C PRO A 101 17.29 -26.97 -7.48
N ASP A 102 18.54 -26.97 -7.94
CA ASP A 102 19.70 -26.97 -7.04
C ASP A 102 19.96 -25.57 -6.45
N ASP A 103 20.93 -25.48 -5.52
CA ASP A 103 21.25 -24.21 -4.85
C ASP A 103 21.72 -23.13 -5.84
N ALA A 104 22.42 -23.50 -6.92
CA ALA A 104 22.90 -22.54 -7.90
C ALA A 104 21.74 -21.98 -8.75
N GLU A 105 20.80 -22.83 -9.12
CA GLU A 105 19.58 -22.45 -9.82
C GLU A 105 18.68 -21.56 -8.95
N MET A 106 18.51 -21.90 -7.66
CA MET A 106 17.77 -21.06 -6.71
C MET A 106 18.44 -19.69 -6.53
N ASN A 107 19.77 -19.64 -6.35
CA ASN A 107 20.50 -18.38 -6.24
C ASN A 107 20.39 -17.52 -7.52
N SER A 108 20.35 -18.16 -8.69
CA SER A 108 20.14 -17.45 -9.96
C SER A 108 18.73 -16.86 -10.05
N LEU A 109 17.71 -17.60 -9.59
CA LEU A 109 16.34 -17.12 -9.55
C LEU A 109 16.20 -15.92 -8.58
N ASP A 110 16.76 -16.04 -7.38
CA ASP A 110 16.75 -14.97 -6.38
C ASP A 110 17.46 -13.71 -6.90
N ALA A 111 18.57 -13.87 -7.65
CA ALA A 111 19.27 -12.75 -8.26
C ALA A 111 18.44 -12.03 -9.32
N ILE A 112 17.75 -12.78 -10.20
CA ILE A 112 16.85 -12.22 -11.21
C ILE A 112 15.68 -11.50 -10.53
N GLN A 113 15.09 -12.09 -9.50
CA GLN A 113 14.00 -11.46 -8.76
C GLN A 113 14.45 -10.17 -8.08
N ALA A 114 15.60 -10.18 -7.39
CA ALA A 114 16.14 -8.99 -6.74
C ALA A 114 16.47 -7.87 -7.74
N GLU A 115 16.95 -8.22 -8.94
CA GLU A 115 17.20 -7.26 -10.01
C GLU A 115 15.89 -6.63 -10.51
N CYS A 116 14.88 -7.45 -10.84
CA CYS A 116 13.59 -6.95 -11.33
C CYS A 116 12.80 -6.16 -10.27
N GLU A 117 12.80 -6.60 -9.02
CA GLU A 117 12.17 -5.84 -7.92
C GLU A 117 12.94 -4.55 -7.64
N GLY A 118 14.28 -4.61 -7.67
CA GLY A 118 15.15 -3.45 -7.52
C GLY A 118 14.92 -2.39 -8.59
N GLU A 119 14.70 -2.82 -9.84
CA GLU A 119 14.46 -1.93 -10.97
C GLU A 119 13.06 -1.31 -10.95
N PHE A 120 12.02 -2.06 -10.60
CA PHE A 120 10.66 -1.62 -10.87
C PHE A 120 9.79 -1.34 -9.63
N LEU A 121 10.04 -2.00 -8.50
CA LEU A 121 9.02 -2.09 -7.45
C LEU A 121 9.47 -1.67 -6.05
N ILE A 122 10.69 -1.99 -5.64
CA ILE A 122 11.06 -1.97 -4.22
C ILE A 122 10.88 -0.58 -3.58
N VAL A 123 11.27 0.50 -4.27
CA VAL A 123 11.15 1.86 -3.72
C VAL A 123 9.71 2.32 -3.77
N VAL A 124 8.99 2.07 -4.86
CA VAL A 124 7.56 2.39 -5.02
C VAL A 124 6.73 1.75 -3.91
N TRP A 125 6.96 0.45 -3.65
CA TRP A 125 6.31 -0.28 -2.56
C TRP A 125 6.61 0.31 -1.17
N ASN A 126 7.87 0.67 -0.92
CA ASN A 126 8.26 1.26 0.38
C ASN A 126 7.67 2.66 0.58
N VAL A 127 7.61 3.49 -0.46
CA VAL A 127 6.98 4.82 -0.39
C VAL A 127 5.48 4.70 -0.20
N PHE A 128 4.81 3.83 -0.96
CA PHE A 128 3.38 3.54 -0.78
C PHE A 128 3.08 3.08 0.66
N GLY A 129 3.86 2.13 1.17
CA GLY A 129 3.71 1.62 2.53
C GLY A 129 3.95 2.69 3.61
N PHE A 130 4.85 3.65 3.36
CA PHE A 130 5.06 4.78 4.25
C PHE A 130 3.89 5.78 4.23
N GLN A 131 3.37 6.09 3.04
CA GLN A 131 2.23 7.00 2.86
C GLN A 131 0.94 6.44 3.49
N ASN A 132 0.77 5.12 3.45
CA ASN A 132 -0.42 4.42 3.95
C ASN A 132 -0.22 3.78 5.33
N GLN A 133 0.86 4.13 6.05
CA GLN A 133 1.06 3.61 7.39
C GLN A 133 0.01 4.19 8.36
N PRO A 134 -0.54 3.39 9.28
CA PRO A 134 -1.44 3.90 10.30
C PRO A 134 -0.71 4.90 11.20
N THR A 135 -1.43 5.93 11.64
CA THR A 135 -0.95 6.82 12.69
C THR A 135 -0.66 6.04 13.98
N PRO A 136 0.15 6.57 14.91
CA PRO A 136 0.39 5.90 16.19
C PRO A 136 -0.89 5.56 16.97
N GLU A 137 -1.92 6.40 16.85
CA GLU A 137 -3.23 6.17 17.50
C GLU A 137 -4.01 5.04 16.81
N GLU A 138 -4.14 5.08 15.48
CA GLU A 138 -4.78 4.01 14.70
C GLU A 138 -4.08 2.66 14.92
N LEU A 139 -2.74 2.64 14.85
CA LEU A 139 -1.95 1.45 15.12
C LEU A 139 -2.21 0.92 16.53
N SER A 140 -2.30 1.79 17.54
CA SER A 140 -2.59 1.36 18.91
C SER A 140 -3.99 0.72 19.02
N LEU A 141 -4.98 1.26 18.32
CA LEU A 141 -6.34 0.72 18.28
C LEU A 141 -6.38 -0.63 17.56
N GLU A 142 -5.73 -0.74 16.40
CA GLU A 142 -5.61 -1.98 15.64
C GLU A 142 -4.95 -3.08 16.47
N LEU A 143 -3.83 -2.79 17.13
CA LEU A 143 -3.13 -3.75 17.99
C LEU A 143 -4.03 -4.21 19.15
N ALA A 144 -4.77 -3.30 19.77
CA ALA A 144 -5.69 -3.64 20.86
C ALA A 144 -6.83 -4.55 20.40
N ARG A 145 -7.43 -4.27 19.23
CA ARG A 145 -8.50 -5.09 18.64
C ARG A 145 -7.99 -6.46 18.22
N ALA A 146 -6.84 -6.52 17.54
CA ALA A 146 -6.22 -7.79 17.14
C ALA A 146 -5.87 -8.64 18.37
N ALA A 147 -5.34 -8.02 19.43
CA ALA A 147 -5.06 -8.70 20.69
C ALA A 147 -6.33 -9.24 21.35
N GLN A 148 -7.42 -8.47 21.34
CA GLN A 148 -8.71 -8.94 21.84
C GLN A 148 -9.21 -10.17 21.05
N CYS A 149 -9.23 -10.10 19.72
CA CYS A 149 -9.65 -11.21 18.87
C CYS A 149 -8.84 -12.49 19.14
N LEU A 150 -7.52 -12.37 19.32
CA LEU A 150 -6.67 -13.50 19.67
C LEU A 150 -7.04 -14.10 21.04
N ARG A 151 -7.31 -13.27 22.05
CA ARG A 151 -7.78 -13.77 23.36
C ARG A 151 -9.11 -14.51 23.25
N GLU A 152 -10.04 -14.00 22.43
CA GLU A 152 -11.33 -14.65 22.17
C GLU A 152 -11.17 -16.01 21.45
N LYS A 153 -10.11 -16.15 20.63
CA LYS A 153 -9.70 -17.42 20.02
C LYS A 153 -8.90 -18.34 20.95
N GLY A 154 -8.69 -17.95 22.22
CA GLY A 154 -8.04 -18.76 23.25
C GLY A 154 -6.52 -18.59 23.35
N PHE A 155 -5.94 -17.59 22.70
CA PHE A 155 -4.50 -17.29 22.83
C PHE A 155 -4.23 -16.41 24.05
N GLU A 156 -3.11 -16.67 24.73
CA GLU A 156 -2.63 -15.82 25.82
C GLU A 156 -1.92 -14.59 25.25
N VAL A 157 -2.63 -13.47 25.21
CA VAL A 157 -2.08 -12.17 24.75
C VAL A 157 -2.14 -11.17 25.90
N PRO A 158 -1.00 -10.57 26.32
CA PRO A 158 -0.99 -9.60 27.41
C PRO A 158 -1.86 -8.37 27.09
N GLU A 159 -2.31 -7.69 28.14
CA GLU A 159 -2.90 -6.35 27.99
C GLU A 159 -1.83 -5.35 27.50
N GLY A 160 -2.23 -4.40 26.65
CA GLY A 160 -1.29 -3.45 26.05
C GLY A 160 -0.25 -4.11 25.12
N ALA A 161 -0.63 -5.21 24.46
CA ALA A 161 0.25 -5.92 23.54
C ALA A 161 0.89 -4.97 22.52
N THR A 162 2.22 -4.98 22.48
CA THR A 162 3.00 -4.15 21.56
C THR A 162 3.07 -4.79 20.18
N ARG A 163 3.55 -4.04 19.19
CA ARG A 163 3.86 -4.58 17.85
C ARG A 163 4.75 -5.83 17.93
N GLU A 164 5.78 -5.81 18.78
CA GLU A 164 6.69 -6.95 18.97
C GLU A 164 5.97 -8.20 19.50
N VAL A 165 5.08 -8.02 20.49
CA VAL A 165 4.27 -9.13 21.01
C VAL A 165 3.39 -9.73 19.91
N MET A 166 2.75 -8.88 19.11
CA MET A 166 1.88 -9.34 18.02
C MET A 166 2.66 -10.01 16.87
N GLN A 167 3.89 -9.58 16.59
CA GLN A 167 4.76 -10.20 15.59
C GLN A 167 5.12 -11.66 15.94
N ASN A 168 5.24 -12.01 17.22
CA ASN A 168 5.47 -13.39 17.63
C ASN A 168 4.32 -14.33 17.21
N PHE A 169 3.08 -13.82 17.19
CA PHE A 169 1.93 -14.55 16.67
C PHE A 169 1.92 -14.67 15.15
N ALA A 170 2.49 -13.69 14.43
CA ALA A 170 2.66 -13.79 12.97
C ALA A 170 3.56 -14.98 12.56
N GLY A 171 4.55 -15.31 13.40
CA GLY A 171 5.44 -16.46 13.19
C GLY A 171 4.85 -17.79 13.68
N SER A 172 4.32 -17.82 14.91
CA SER A 172 3.88 -19.06 15.57
C SER A 172 2.43 -19.47 15.27
N SER A 173 1.57 -18.51 14.93
CA SER A 173 0.12 -18.67 14.76
C SER A 173 -0.39 -17.84 13.59
N ARG A 174 0.37 -17.85 12.48
CA ARG A 174 0.20 -16.98 11.30
C ARG A 174 -1.25 -16.80 10.86
N ARG A 175 -2.00 -17.89 10.74
CA ARG A 175 -3.40 -17.87 10.29
C ARG A 175 -4.30 -17.10 11.25
N ALA A 176 -4.26 -17.44 12.53
CA ALA A 176 -5.11 -16.80 13.54
C ALA A 176 -4.77 -15.32 13.69
N TYR A 177 -3.47 -14.98 13.64
CA TYR A 177 -3.04 -13.59 13.65
C TYR A 177 -3.50 -12.81 12.42
N GLY A 178 -3.37 -13.38 11.22
CA GLY A 178 -3.83 -12.77 9.97
C GLY A 178 -5.32 -12.44 10.01
N GLU A 179 -6.15 -13.42 10.37
CA GLU A 179 -7.61 -13.24 10.52
C GLU A 179 -7.95 -12.12 11.53
N CYS A 180 -7.29 -12.11 12.70
CA CYS A 180 -7.55 -11.09 13.72
C CYS A 180 -7.03 -9.70 13.34
N ARG A 181 -5.92 -9.62 12.59
CA ARG A 181 -5.40 -8.34 12.08
C ARG A 181 -6.36 -7.75 11.05
N GLN A 182 -6.81 -8.54 10.09
CA GLN A 182 -7.75 -8.10 9.06
C GLN A 182 -9.04 -7.54 9.67
N LEU A 183 -9.64 -8.29 10.61
CA LEU A 183 -10.82 -7.82 11.35
C LEU A 183 -10.57 -6.52 12.13
N ALA A 184 -9.36 -6.33 12.66
CA ALA A 184 -9.02 -5.11 13.41
C ALA A 184 -8.90 -3.88 12.50
N GLN A 185 -8.39 -4.07 11.28
CA GLN A 185 -8.26 -3.03 10.25
C GLN A 185 -9.63 -2.65 9.67
N GLU A 186 -10.49 -3.64 9.36
CA GLU A 186 -11.86 -3.40 8.87
C GLU A 186 -12.74 -2.63 9.87
N GLN A 187 -12.48 -2.75 11.17
CA GLN A 187 -13.20 -2.02 12.22
C GLN A 187 -12.64 -0.60 12.47
N GLY A 188 -11.53 -0.25 11.83
CA GLY A 188 -10.90 1.08 11.92
C GLY A 188 -11.40 2.07 10.87
N ASN A 189 -11.87 1.56 9.73
CA ASN A 189 -12.45 2.30 8.62
C ASN A 189 -13.96 2.54 8.81
#